data_AF-A0A3B6UBJ9-F1
#
_entry.id   AF-A0A3B6UBJ9-F1
#
_cell.length_a   1.000
_cell.length_b   1.000
_cell.length_c   1.000
_cell.angle_alpha   90.00
_cell.angle_beta   90.00
_cell.angle_gamma   90.00
#
_symmetry.space_group_name_H-M   'P 1'
#
loop_
_entity.id
_entity.type
_entity.pdbx_description
1 polymer ?
#
loop_
_entity_poly.entity_id
_entity_poly.type
_entity_poly.pdbx_seq_one_letter_code
_entity_poly.pdbx_strand_id
1 'polypeptide(L)'
;MARLPFKCEAWKEKCNILNLTSSIMLVYYYVWFMFALAYRRKCWQIERRIKIREFTGEYLFWLIGESDAMCISQLRMDRRTFHILCEMVRDIGGLKGTRNTSLEEIVASFLYVLSHHLKSRTVGN
;
A
#
# COMPACT_ATOMS: atom_id res chain seq x y z
N MET A 1 38.76 -18.95 -59.82
CA MET A 1 37.61 -19.04 -58.89
C MET A 1 37.94 -18.24 -57.65
N ALA A 2 37.37 -17.05 -57.50
CA ALA A 2 37.70 -16.11 -56.43
C ALA A 2 37.17 -16.62 -55.08
N ARG A 3 38.06 -16.82 -54.11
CA ARG A 3 37.69 -17.11 -52.71
C ARG A 3 37.19 -15.81 -52.08
N LEU A 4 35.91 -15.77 -51.75
CA LEU A 4 35.28 -14.70 -50.95
C LEU A 4 36.01 -14.53 -49.61
N PRO A 5 36.11 -13.30 -49.05
CA PRO A 5 36.91 -13.06 -47.87
C PRO A 5 36.19 -13.59 -46.62
N PHE A 6 36.88 -14.45 -45.87
CA PHE A 6 36.56 -14.96 -44.52
C PHE A 6 36.14 -13.88 -43.49
N LYS A 7 36.31 -12.59 -43.81
CA LYS A 7 35.94 -11.44 -42.97
C LYS A 7 34.43 -11.34 -42.73
N CYS A 8 33.57 -11.74 -43.67
CA CYS A 8 32.13 -11.48 -43.54
C CYS A 8 31.45 -12.33 -42.44
N GLU A 9 31.92 -13.57 -42.20
CA GLU A 9 31.37 -14.45 -41.16
C GLU A 9 31.81 -14.04 -39.74
N ALA A 10 33.09 -13.71 -39.56
CA ALA A 10 33.63 -13.30 -38.26
C ALA A 10 33.00 -11.99 -37.74
N TRP A 11 32.56 -11.09 -38.62
CA TRP A 11 31.82 -9.88 -38.24
C TRP A 11 30.37 -10.20 -37.85
N LYS A 12 29.74 -11.17 -38.52
CA LYS A 12 28.37 -11.61 -38.25
C LYS A 12 28.26 -12.28 -36.88
N GLU A 13 29.23 -13.11 -36.52
CA GLU A 13 29.32 -13.72 -35.18
C GLU A 13 29.55 -12.67 -34.09
N LYS A 14 30.44 -11.70 -34.30
CA LYS A 14 30.67 -10.61 -33.33
C LYS A 14 29.42 -9.78 -33.07
N CYS A 15 28.66 -9.42 -34.11
CA CYS A 15 27.38 -8.74 -33.95
C CYS A 15 26.33 -9.62 -33.25
N ASN A 16 26.31 -10.94 -33.51
CA ASN A 16 25.40 -11.85 -32.84
C ASN A 16 25.73 -12.01 -31.34
N ILE A 17 27.01 -12.05 -30.99
CA ILE A 17 27.51 -12.07 -29.61
C ILE A 17 27.16 -10.75 -28.89
N LEU A 18 27.37 -9.60 -29.52
CA LEU A 18 26.99 -8.28 -28.97
C LEU A 18 25.47 -8.13 -28.78
N ASN A 19 24.67 -8.65 -29.71
CA ASN A 19 23.21 -8.66 -29.57
C ASN A 19 22.75 -9.60 -28.46
N LEU A 20 23.42 -10.75 -28.29
CA LEU A 20 23.15 -11.70 -27.21
C LEU A 20 23.49 -11.12 -25.83
N THR A 21 24.63 -10.45 -25.68
CA THR A 21 25.00 -9.81 -24.41
C THR A 21 24.08 -8.65 -24.07
N SER A 22 23.70 -7.83 -25.05
CA SER A 22 22.70 -6.77 -24.88
C SER A 22 21.35 -7.33 -24.42
N SER A 23 20.88 -8.43 -25.02
CA SER A 23 19.65 -9.11 -24.63
C SER A 23 19.71 -9.64 -23.19
N ILE A 24 20.81 -10.27 -22.79
CA ILE A 24 21.01 -10.76 -21.41
C ILE A 24 21.01 -9.60 -20.40
N MET A 25 21.66 -8.49 -20.73
CA MET A 25 21.67 -7.29 -19.87
C MET A 25 20.26 -6.72 -19.70
N LEU A 26 19.48 -6.65 -20.78
CA LEU A 26 18.09 -6.20 -20.72
C LEU A 26 17.24 -7.09 -19.81
N VAL A 27 17.34 -8.42 -19.95
CA VAL A 27 16.62 -9.37 -19.10
C VAL A 27 17.00 -9.18 -17.63
N TYR A 28 18.28 -8.97 -17.33
CA TYR A 28 18.74 -8.69 -15.97
C TYR A 28 18.10 -7.40 -15.40
N TYR A 29 18.09 -6.31 -16.18
CA TYR A 29 17.45 -5.05 -15.77
C TYR A 29 15.94 -5.21 -15.56
N TYR A 30 15.24 -5.98 -16.41
CA TYR A 30 13.81 -6.25 -16.25
C TYR A 30 13.52 -7.05 -14.98
N VAL A 31 14.30 -8.10 -14.67
CA VAL A 31 14.14 -8.88 -13.44
C VAL A 31 14.38 -8.01 -12.21
N TRP A 32 15.43 -7.19 -12.21
CA TRP A 32 15.73 -6.27 -11.12
C TRP A 32 14.61 -5.24 -10.93
N PHE A 33 14.07 -4.69 -12.01
CA PHE A 33 12.95 -3.75 -11.97
C PHE A 33 11.68 -4.40 -11.38
N MET A 34 11.37 -5.64 -11.79
CA MET A 34 10.24 -6.39 -11.24
C MET A 34 10.42 -6.71 -9.76
N PHE A 35 11.64 -7.04 -9.34
CA PHE A 35 11.97 -7.26 -7.93
C PHE A 35 11.85 -5.96 -7.12
N ALA A 36 12.31 -4.82 -7.66
CA ALA A 36 12.14 -3.51 -7.06
C ALA A 36 10.66 -3.09 -6.97
N LEU A 37 9.85 -3.39 -7.98
CA LEU A 37 8.39 -3.17 -7.94
C LEU A 37 7.70 -4.08 -6.92
N ALA A 38 8.14 -5.34 -6.79
CA ALA A 38 7.63 -6.27 -5.79
C ALA A 38 7.99 -5.80 -4.37
N TYR A 39 9.24 -5.38 -4.15
CA TYR A 39 9.68 -4.76 -2.90
C TYR A 39 8.89 -3.50 -2.57
N ARG A 40 8.68 -2.59 -3.54
CA ARG A 40 7.85 -1.40 -3.31
C ARG A 40 6.43 -1.75 -2.93
N ARG A 41 5.81 -2.76 -3.59
CA ARG A 41 4.48 -3.25 -3.19
C ARG A 41 4.46 -3.82 -1.78
N LYS A 42 5.49 -4.58 -1.37
CA LYS A 42 5.59 -5.15 -0.02
C LYS A 42 5.86 -4.08 1.03
N CYS A 43 6.79 -3.15 0.80
CA CYS A 43 7.03 -2.00 1.66
C CYS A 43 5.78 -1.14 1.79
N TRP A 44 5.05 -0.86 0.71
CA TRP A 44 3.80 -0.10 0.77
C TRP A 44 2.73 -0.82 1.58
N GLN A 45 2.63 -2.14 1.49
CA GLN A 45 1.73 -2.91 2.38
C GLN A 45 2.17 -2.85 3.84
N ILE A 46 3.46 -2.97 4.13
CA ILE A 46 4.00 -2.93 5.51
C ILE A 46 3.83 -1.54 6.10
N GLU A 47 4.15 -0.49 5.36
CA GLU A 47 4.03 0.90 5.79
C GLU A 47 2.57 1.27 6.08
N ARG A 48 1.63 0.84 5.23
CA ARG A 48 0.20 0.98 5.57
C ARG A 48 -0.18 0.25 6.85
N ARG A 49 0.34 -0.96 7.09
CA ARG A 49 0.03 -1.74 8.30
C ARG A 49 0.59 -1.09 9.56
N ILE A 50 1.81 -0.54 9.50
CA ILE A 50 2.46 0.17 10.61
C ILE A 50 1.72 1.47 10.89
N LYS A 51 1.45 2.27 9.85
CA LYS A 51 0.75 3.55 9.98
C LYS A 51 -0.67 3.40 10.52
N ILE A 52 -1.38 2.33 10.12
CA ILE A 52 -2.68 1.98 10.69
C ILE A 52 -2.54 1.68 12.19
N ARG A 53 -1.61 0.78 12.58
CA ARG A 53 -1.43 0.41 14.00
C ARG A 53 -1.03 1.58 14.89
N GLU A 54 -0.17 2.46 14.40
CA GLU A 54 0.31 3.63 15.15
C GLU A 54 -0.82 4.65 15.36
N PHE A 55 -1.58 4.95 14.30
CA PHE A 55 -2.77 5.79 14.41
C PHE A 55 -3.84 5.19 15.33
N THR A 56 -3.98 3.86 15.33
CA THR A 56 -4.92 3.14 16.22
C THR A 56 -4.54 3.27 17.70
N GLY A 57 -3.25 3.17 18.05
CA GLY A 57 -2.78 3.30 19.42
C GLY A 57 -3.02 4.71 19.99
N GLU A 58 -2.69 5.73 19.20
CA GLU A 58 -2.97 7.12 19.57
C GLU A 58 -4.48 7.39 19.62
N TYR A 59 -5.27 6.86 18.69
CA TYR A 59 -6.72 7.08 18.65
C TYR A 59 -7.44 6.46 19.84
N LEU A 60 -7.08 5.24 20.26
CA LEU A 60 -7.69 4.60 21.43
C LEU A 60 -7.34 5.37 22.72
N PHE A 61 -6.07 5.77 22.86
CA PHE A 61 -5.61 6.61 23.96
C PHE A 61 -6.33 7.95 23.99
N TRP A 62 -6.48 8.58 22.82
CA TRP A 62 -7.11 9.88 22.64
C TRP A 62 -8.63 9.84 22.87
N LEU A 63 -9.32 8.78 22.42
CA LEU A 63 -10.74 8.52 22.70
C LEU A 63 -11.01 8.35 24.20
N ILE A 64 -10.04 7.80 24.94
CA ILE A 64 -10.13 7.63 26.39
C ILE A 64 -9.73 8.92 27.14
N GLY A 65 -8.83 9.73 26.58
CA GLY A 65 -8.09 10.79 27.27
C GLY A 65 -8.68 12.21 27.26
N GLU A 66 -8.99 12.82 26.10
CA GLU A 66 -9.21 14.28 26.08
C GLU A 66 -10.13 14.78 24.93
N SER A 67 -11.34 15.23 25.29
CA SER A 67 -12.22 16.15 24.53
C SER A 67 -12.89 15.69 23.21
N ASP A 68 -14.23 15.72 23.18
CA ASP A 68 -15.07 15.34 22.02
C ASP A 68 -14.81 16.16 20.72
N ALA A 69 -14.22 17.35 20.84
CA ALA A 69 -14.01 18.28 19.71
C ALA A 69 -13.06 17.72 18.64
N MET A 70 -12.03 16.97 19.04
CA MET A 70 -11.05 16.39 18.11
C MET A 70 -11.54 15.06 17.51
N CYS A 71 -12.57 14.43 18.09
CA CYS A 71 -13.19 13.20 17.57
C CYS A 71 -14.06 13.55 16.36
N ILE A 72 -14.81 14.65 16.51
CA ILE A 72 -15.57 15.26 15.42
C ILE A 72 -14.62 15.79 14.33
N SER A 73 -13.45 16.34 14.67
CA SER A 73 -12.53 16.85 13.65
C SER A 73 -11.84 15.74 12.82
N GLN A 74 -11.49 14.62 13.46
CA GLN A 74 -10.78 13.50 12.84
C GLN A 74 -11.72 12.48 12.16
N LEU A 75 -12.85 12.15 12.79
CA LEU A 75 -13.81 11.14 12.30
C LEU A 75 -15.16 11.71 11.86
N ARG A 76 -15.45 13.00 12.10
CA ARG A 76 -16.78 13.62 11.92
C ARG A 76 -17.92 12.90 12.64
N MET A 77 -17.60 12.12 13.67
CA MET A 77 -18.58 11.33 14.41
C MET A 77 -18.40 11.58 15.91
N ASP A 78 -19.50 11.77 16.62
CA ASP A 78 -19.48 11.88 18.08
C ASP A 78 -19.07 10.53 18.70
N ARG A 79 -18.42 10.58 19.87
CA ARG A 79 -17.92 9.40 20.60
C ARG A 79 -19.05 8.42 20.92
N ARG A 80 -20.24 8.92 21.25
CA ARG A 80 -21.43 8.09 21.50
C ARG A 80 -21.87 7.35 20.25
N THR A 81 -21.96 8.05 19.13
CA THR A 81 -22.35 7.46 17.85
C THR A 81 -21.33 6.44 17.37
N PHE A 82 -20.04 6.66 17.62
CA PHE A 82 -18.99 5.67 17.36
C PHE A 82 -19.19 4.37 18.17
N HIS A 83 -19.54 4.47 19.45
CA HIS A 83 -19.78 3.30 20.29
C HIS A 83 -21.01 2.50 19.82
N ILE A 84 -22.11 3.21 19.51
CA ILE A 84 -23.34 2.60 18.96
C ILE A 84 -23.03 1.94 17.61
N LEU A 85 -22.21 2.55 16.76
CA LEU A 85 -21.78 1.95 15.50
C LEU A 85 -20.97 0.67 15.72
N CYS A 86 -20.03 0.66 16.67
CA CYS A 86 -19.27 -0.54 17.00
C CYS A 86 -20.18 -1.68 17.51
N GLU A 87 -21.17 -1.36 18.34
CA GLU A 87 -22.17 -2.31 18.81
C GLU A 87 -23.02 -2.87 17.65
N MET A 88 -23.52 -2.01 16.75
CA MET A 88 -24.25 -2.46 15.56
C MET A 88 -23.39 -3.32 14.63
N VAL A 89 -22.11 -2.98 14.44
CA VAL A 89 -21.20 -3.76 13.60
C VAL A 89 -20.89 -5.12 14.23
N ARG A 90 -20.84 -5.19 15.56
CA ARG A 90 -20.68 -6.45 16.29
C ARG A 90 -21.92 -7.34 16.17
N ASP A 91 -23.11 -6.75 16.33
CA ASP A 91 -24.36 -7.50 16.47
C ASP A 91 -25.00 -7.83 15.11
N ILE A 92 -24.96 -6.90 14.15
CA ILE A 92 -25.53 -7.06 12.80
C ILE A 92 -24.47 -7.58 11.82
N GLY A 93 -23.25 -7.03 11.90
CA GLY A 93 -22.16 -7.38 10.98
C GLY A 93 -21.48 -8.69 11.32
N GLY A 94 -21.70 -9.23 12.54
CA GLY A 94 -21.04 -10.44 13.01
C GLY A 94 -19.51 -10.32 13.08
N LEU A 95 -18.97 -9.10 12.98
CA LEU A 95 -17.55 -8.88 13.16
C LEU A 95 -17.23 -9.17 14.63
N LYS A 96 -16.28 -10.07 14.85
CA LYS A 96 -15.65 -10.26 16.16
C LYS A 96 -14.21 -9.77 16.05
N GLY A 97 -13.80 -8.99 17.06
CA GLY A 97 -12.39 -8.64 17.23
C GLY A 97 -11.54 -9.91 17.23
N THR A 98 -10.44 -9.89 16.48
CA THR A 98 -9.46 -10.99 16.47
C THR A 98 -8.46 -10.75 17.60
N ARG A 99 -7.76 -11.79 18.09
CA ARG A 99 -6.78 -11.70 19.20
C ARG A 99 -5.74 -10.56 19.09
N ASN A 100 -5.52 -10.04 17.88
CA ASN A 100 -4.52 -8.99 17.60
C ASN A 100 -5.14 -7.66 17.13
N THR A 101 -6.46 -7.58 16.96
CA THR A 101 -7.16 -6.37 16.47
C THR A 101 -8.56 -6.33 17.04
N SER A 102 -8.88 -5.31 17.84
CA SER A 102 -10.22 -5.17 18.40
C SER A 102 -11.20 -4.66 17.34
N LEU A 103 -12.50 -4.84 17.58
CA LEU A 103 -13.53 -4.41 16.62
C LEU A 103 -13.53 -2.89 16.45
N GLU A 104 -13.33 -2.18 17.55
CA GLU A 104 -13.22 -0.73 17.59
C GLU A 104 -12.08 -0.22 16.71
N GLU A 105 -10.94 -0.94 16.67
CA GLU A 105 -9.79 -0.57 15.85
C GLU A 105 -10.09 -0.67 14.34
N ILE A 106 -10.85 -1.69 13.94
CA ILE A 106 -11.25 -1.91 12.55
C ILE A 106 -12.22 -0.81 12.11
N VAL A 107 -13.23 -0.52 12.94
CA VAL A 107 -14.23 0.52 12.68
C VAL A 107 -13.59 1.92 12.66
N ALA A 108 -12.68 2.20 13.59
CA ALA A 108 -11.94 3.47 13.64
C ALA A 108 -11.10 3.68 12.38
N SER A 109 -10.36 2.66 11.94
CA SER A 109 -9.53 2.73 10.73
C SER A 109 -10.37 2.99 9.48
N PHE A 110 -11.54 2.35 9.39
CA PHE A 110 -12.49 2.56 8.29
C PHE A 110 -13.00 4.01 8.25
N LEU A 111 -13.46 4.53 9.40
CA LEU A 111 -13.96 5.89 9.51
C LEU A 111 -12.88 6.95 9.26
N TYR A 112 -11.63 6.69 9.67
CA TYR A 112 -10.50 7.57 9.37
C TYR A 112 -10.23 7.68 7.87
N VAL A 113 -10.17 6.54 7.16
CA VAL A 113 -10.01 6.52 5.70
C VAL A 113 -11.18 7.21 5.00
N LEU A 114 -12.41 6.96 5.45
CA LEU A 114 -13.60 7.59 4.91
C LEU A 114 -13.57 9.11 5.13
N SER A 115 -13.23 9.57 6.33
CA SER A 115 -13.16 10.98 6.69
C SER A 115 -12.09 11.73 5.89
N HIS A 116 -10.92 11.12 5.68
CA HIS A 116 -9.87 11.67 4.83
C HIS A 116 -10.25 11.71 3.35
N HIS A 117 -10.93 10.67 2.84
CA HIS A 117 -11.41 10.65 1.47
C HIS A 117 -12.54 11.68 1.23
N LEU A 118 -13.42 11.89 2.21
CA LEU A 118 -14.45 12.93 2.18
C LEU A 118 -13.84 14.34 2.27
N LYS A 119 -12.78 14.53 3.08
CA LYS A 119 -12.04 15.80 3.17
C LYS A 119 -11.34 16.17 1.85
N SER A 120 -10.84 15.18 1.11
CA SER A 120 -10.23 15.39 -0.22
C SER A 120 -11.22 15.81 -1.31
N ARG A 121 -12.54 15.58 -1.12
CA ARG A 121 -13.58 16.02 -2.07
C ARG A 121 -14.09 17.43 -1.81
N THR A 122 -13.87 17.99 -0.61
CA THR A 122 -14.39 19.32 -0.24
C THR A 122 -13.40 20.48 -0.47
N VAL A 123 -12.17 20.22 -0.95
CA VAL A 123 -11.18 21.27 -1.32
C VAL A 123 -11.23 21.55 -2.84
N GLY A 124 -12.44 21.49 -3.41
CA GLY A 124 -12.67 21.63 -4.85
C GLY A 124 -14.05 22.18 -5.16
N ASN A 125 -14.53 23.12 -4.35
CA ASN A 125 -15.62 24.05 -4.69
C ASN A 125 -15.24 25.42 -4.14
#